data_AF-A0A2N1S7M7-F1
#
_entry.id   AF-A0A2N1S7M7-F1
#
_cell.length_a   1.000
_cell.length_b   1.000
_cell.length_c   1.000
_cell.angle_alpha   90.00
_cell.angle_beta   90.00
_cell.angle_gamma   90.00
#
_symmetry.space_group_name_H-M   'P 1'
#
loop_
_entity.id
_entity.type
_entity.pdbx_description
1 polymer ?
#
loop_
_entity_poly.entity_id
_entity_poly.type
_entity_poly.pdbx_seq_one_letter_code
_entity_poly.pdbx_strand_id
1 'polypeptide(L)'
;MKKKRSLKKYALLVATIIIVSMMFFGCDADIVADDPPVDTQGPPTVASTFPDNASTGANVNGTITATFDDTVDPATINEVTFTVSSGGVDILGVVTYDAPNKKAIFAPTTNLDYVTEYTATLSTGVETIGNTAMTEDKVWAFTTAADGIGPAPVNLRTAANYVILAKTAISTVPDSIITGDIGLSPAAESYMTGFSQTDATGYATSFQVNGFLYAADMVTPTSSNLTTAVSDMELAYTDAAGRSTPDELNLGSGEIGGLSLVPGLYKWTSSVSIGSDVTITGGANDTWIFQIDGDLGIGNGFDVILAGGAQAKNIVWQVAGEVSMGTGSHFEGIVLCQTQIVMNTSASMNGRLLAQSNVALDHATVTNPAL
;
A
#
# COMPACT_ATOMS: atom_id res chain seq x y z
N MET A 1 46.14 -5.74 -44.60
CA MET A 1 45.01 -6.00 -45.53
C MET A 1 44.61 -7.48 -45.44
N LYS A 2 43.39 -7.84 -45.87
CA LYS A 2 42.82 -9.21 -45.94
C LYS A 2 43.80 -10.18 -46.68
N LYS A 3 43.83 -11.51 -46.48
CA LYS A 3 42.73 -12.47 -46.76
C LYS A 3 42.99 -13.92 -46.24
N LYS A 4 41.92 -14.72 -46.22
CA LYS A 4 41.72 -16.11 -45.73
C LYS A 4 42.28 -17.24 -46.63
N ARG A 5 42.41 -18.46 -46.06
CA ARG A 5 42.42 -19.84 -46.68
C ARG A 5 43.74 -20.27 -47.39
N SER A 6 44.11 -21.56 -47.53
CA SER A 6 43.36 -22.84 -47.41
C SER A 6 44.17 -24.11 -47.04
N LEU A 7 43.53 -25.01 -46.26
CA LEU A 7 43.42 -26.49 -46.38
C LEU A 7 44.59 -27.44 -46.74
N LYS A 8 44.72 -28.46 -45.86
CA LYS A 8 44.85 -29.93 -46.07
C LYS A 8 46.03 -30.54 -46.86
N LYS A 9 46.72 -31.50 -46.20
CA LYS A 9 47.40 -32.66 -46.84
C LYS A 9 47.20 -33.94 -46.01
N TYR A 10 46.86 -35.02 -46.72
CA TYR A 10 47.00 -36.48 -46.50
C TYR A 10 47.35 -36.99 -45.07
N ALA A 11 46.61 -37.89 -44.40
CA ALA A 11 45.98 -39.18 -44.76
C ALA A 11 46.97 -40.39 -44.82
N LEU A 12 46.90 -41.28 -43.81
CA LEU A 12 47.42 -42.66 -43.87
C LEU A 12 46.67 -43.61 -42.90
N LEU A 13 46.60 -44.90 -43.26
CA LEU A 13 46.01 -46.05 -42.54
C LEU A 13 47.11 -46.82 -41.74
N VAL A 14 46.88 -47.84 -40.89
CA VAL A 14 45.76 -48.78 -40.61
C VAL A 14 45.52 -48.92 -39.08
N ALA A 15 44.45 -49.61 -38.66
CA ALA A 15 44.11 -50.00 -37.28
C ALA A 15 45.02 -51.07 -36.63
N THR A 16 44.94 -51.24 -35.30
CA THR A 16 44.60 -52.51 -34.60
C THR A 16 44.15 -52.22 -33.16
N ILE A 17 43.20 -53.02 -32.62
CA ILE A 17 42.54 -52.84 -31.32
C ILE A 17 43.18 -53.74 -30.25
N ILE A 18 43.39 -53.22 -29.03
CA ILE A 18 43.47 -54.03 -27.80
C ILE A 18 42.56 -53.39 -26.75
N ILE A 19 41.58 -54.16 -26.26
CA ILE A 19 40.65 -53.78 -25.20
C ILE A 19 41.31 -54.12 -23.86
N VAL A 20 41.49 -53.12 -22.99
CA VAL A 20 41.81 -53.33 -21.57
C VAL A 20 40.55 -53.10 -20.76
N SER A 21 40.00 -54.19 -20.21
CA SER A 21 38.86 -54.15 -19.30
C SER A 21 39.30 -53.63 -17.93
N MET A 22 39.00 -52.37 -17.63
CA MET A 22 39.05 -51.86 -16.26
C MET A 22 37.68 -52.03 -15.63
N MET A 23 37.62 -52.91 -14.62
CA MET A 23 36.48 -53.00 -13.70
C MET A 23 36.39 -51.70 -12.90
N PHE A 24 35.44 -50.84 -13.25
CA PHE A 24 34.95 -49.84 -12.31
C PHE A 24 33.95 -50.53 -11.38
N PHE A 25 34.31 -50.64 -10.10
CA PHE A 25 33.34 -50.92 -9.07
C PHE A 25 32.37 -49.75 -8.99
N GLY A 26 31.06 -50.04 -9.02
CA GLY A 26 30.04 -49.02 -8.86
C GLY A 26 30.09 -48.43 -7.45
N CYS A 27 29.82 -47.13 -7.38
CA CYS A 27 28.80 -46.67 -6.45
C CYS A 27 27.61 -46.29 -7.34
N ASP A 28 26.43 -46.85 -7.09
CA ASP A 28 25.21 -46.25 -7.61
C ASP A 28 25.09 -44.89 -6.94
N ALA A 29 25.52 -43.85 -7.65
CA ALA A 29 24.89 -42.55 -7.49
C ALA A 29 23.51 -42.70 -8.14
N ASP A 30 22.56 -43.25 -7.36
CA ASP A 30 21.14 -42.99 -7.62
C ASP A 30 21.05 -41.48 -7.81
N ILE A 31 20.75 -41.08 -9.05
CA ILE A 31 20.26 -39.73 -9.31
C ILE A 31 18.83 -39.75 -8.81
N VAL A 32 18.70 -39.72 -7.48
CA VAL A 32 17.53 -39.14 -6.84
C VAL A 32 17.53 -37.72 -7.38
N ALA A 33 16.70 -37.50 -8.40
CA ALA A 33 16.19 -36.17 -8.65
C ALA A 33 15.63 -35.73 -7.30
N ASP A 34 16.23 -34.71 -6.72
CA ASP A 34 15.71 -34.06 -5.53
C ASP A 34 14.29 -33.64 -5.91
N ASP A 35 13.31 -34.43 -5.47
CA ASP A 35 11.92 -34.30 -5.88
C ASP A 35 11.54 -32.89 -5.44
N PRO A 36 11.12 -31.99 -6.36
CA PRO A 36 10.86 -30.60 -5.99
C PRO A 36 9.90 -30.63 -4.81
N PRO A 37 10.21 -29.89 -3.72
CA PRO A 37 9.60 -30.14 -2.41
C PRO A 37 8.09 -30.21 -2.56
N VAL A 38 7.55 -31.42 -2.42
CA VAL A 38 6.12 -31.67 -2.59
C VAL A 38 5.42 -30.83 -1.55
N ASP A 39 4.68 -29.83 -2.03
CA ASP A 39 3.88 -28.98 -1.15
C ASP A 39 2.88 -29.89 -0.43
N THR A 40 3.00 -29.91 0.90
CA THR A 40 2.13 -30.70 1.78
C THR A 40 1.08 -29.82 2.47
N GLN A 41 0.96 -28.55 2.06
CA GLN A 41 -0.14 -27.70 2.48
C GLN A 41 -1.48 -28.30 2.07
N GLY A 42 -2.43 -28.24 3.00
CA GLY A 42 -3.83 -28.51 2.69
C GLY A 42 -4.44 -27.37 1.88
N PRO A 43 -5.73 -27.50 1.51
CA PRO A 43 -6.51 -26.39 0.94
C PRO A 43 -6.36 -25.12 1.78
N PRO A 44 -6.07 -23.95 1.18
CA PRO A 44 -5.94 -22.71 1.92
C PRO A 44 -7.30 -22.27 2.45
N THR A 45 -7.35 -21.64 3.62
CA THR A 45 -8.59 -21.15 4.22
C THR A 45 -8.51 -19.67 4.60
N VAL A 46 -9.65 -18.97 4.54
CA VAL A 46 -9.72 -17.55 4.90
C VAL A 46 -9.94 -17.41 6.41
N ALA A 47 -8.84 -17.13 7.11
CA ALA A 47 -8.76 -16.96 8.55
C ALA A 47 -9.51 -15.71 9.06
N SER A 48 -9.48 -14.61 8.30
CA SER A 48 -10.23 -13.38 8.62
C SER A 48 -10.60 -12.58 7.37
N THR A 49 -11.58 -11.69 7.49
CA THR A 49 -12.07 -10.81 6.42
C THR A 49 -12.25 -9.40 6.97
N PHE A 50 -11.96 -8.36 6.18
CA PHE A 50 -12.36 -6.99 6.51
C PHE A 50 -13.10 -6.36 5.33
N PRO A 51 -14.28 -5.75 5.52
CA PRO A 51 -15.08 -5.73 6.75
C PRO A 51 -15.46 -7.14 7.21
N ASP A 52 -15.67 -7.31 8.52
CA ASP A 52 -16.08 -8.60 9.10
C ASP A 52 -17.42 -9.07 8.53
N ASN A 53 -17.65 -10.39 8.49
CA ASN A 53 -18.93 -10.93 8.05
C ASN A 53 -20.10 -10.46 8.92
N ALA A 54 -21.18 -10.00 8.27
CA ALA A 54 -22.34 -9.34 8.86
C ALA A 54 -22.03 -8.04 9.65
N SER A 55 -20.87 -7.41 9.41
CA SER A 55 -20.56 -6.09 9.99
C SER A 55 -21.41 -4.98 9.38
N THR A 56 -21.59 -3.90 10.14
CA THR A 56 -22.28 -2.68 9.74
C THR A 56 -21.40 -1.47 10.01
N GLY A 57 -21.45 -0.45 9.16
CA GLY A 57 -20.62 0.75 9.33
C GLY A 57 -19.30 0.72 8.56
N ALA A 58 -19.17 -0.17 7.57
CA ALA A 58 -17.97 -0.23 6.73
C ALA A 58 -17.74 1.09 5.96
N ASN A 59 -16.49 1.55 5.89
CA ASN A 59 -16.13 2.79 5.18
C ASN A 59 -16.39 2.64 3.67
N VAL A 60 -17.11 3.59 3.06
CA VAL A 60 -17.48 3.53 1.63
C VAL A 60 -16.28 3.67 0.67
N ASN A 61 -15.17 4.24 1.12
CA ASN A 61 -13.91 4.36 0.37
C ASN A 61 -12.84 3.34 0.84
N GLY A 62 -13.23 2.33 1.63
CA GLY A 62 -12.33 1.30 2.14
C GLY A 62 -12.05 0.18 1.13
N THR A 63 -10.96 -0.55 1.36
CA THR A 63 -10.68 -1.81 0.68
C THR A 63 -11.43 -2.97 1.36
N ILE A 64 -11.79 -3.98 0.57
CA ILE A 64 -12.30 -5.26 1.07
C ILE A 64 -11.13 -6.25 1.04
N THR A 65 -10.91 -6.99 2.12
CA THR A 65 -9.75 -7.88 2.26
C THR A 65 -10.12 -9.22 2.87
N ALA A 66 -9.27 -10.22 2.59
CA ALA A 66 -9.31 -11.53 3.18
C ALA A 66 -7.88 -11.97 3.51
N THR A 67 -7.65 -12.45 4.72
CA THR A 67 -6.36 -12.98 5.17
C THR A 67 -6.44 -14.50 5.21
N PHE A 68 -5.51 -15.16 4.54
CA PHE A 68 -5.40 -16.61 4.51
C PHE A 68 -4.59 -17.13 5.70
N ASP A 69 -4.89 -18.36 6.13
CA ASP A 69 -4.06 -19.09 7.10
C ASP A 69 -2.70 -19.50 6.49
N ASP A 70 -2.69 -19.90 5.22
CA ASP A 70 -1.48 -20.27 4.48
C ASP A 70 -1.18 -19.41 3.24
N THR A 71 -0.01 -19.63 2.65
CA THR A 71 0.50 -18.89 1.49
C THR A 71 -0.18 -19.37 0.20
N VAL A 72 -1.11 -18.56 -0.33
CA VAL A 72 -1.69 -18.78 -1.66
C VAL A 72 -0.76 -18.30 -2.78
N ASP A 73 -0.89 -18.88 -3.98
CA ASP A 73 -0.20 -18.39 -5.18
C ASP A 73 -0.78 -17.02 -5.60
N PRO A 74 0.02 -15.94 -5.62
CA PRO A 74 -0.41 -14.62 -6.06
C PRO A 74 -1.07 -14.60 -7.45
N ALA A 75 -0.70 -15.51 -8.37
CA ALA A 75 -1.30 -15.57 -9.70
C ALA A 75 -2.78 -15.99 -9.69
N THR A 76 -3.20 -16.73 -8.65
CA THR A 76 -4.59 -17.20 -8.49
C THR A 76 -5.50 -16.16 -7.83
N ILE A 77 -4.95 -15.08 -7.26
CA ILE A 77 -5.71 -13.95 -6.67
C ILE A 77 -5.87 -12.84 -7.71
N ASN A 78 -7.07 -12.74 -8.30
CA ASN A 78 -7.37 -11.79 -9.38
C ASN A 78 -8.88 -11.46 -9.43
N GLU A 79 -9.27 -10.59 -10.37
CA GLU A 79 -10.66 -10.09 -10.53
C GLU A 79 -11.70 -11.18 -10.88
N VAL A 80 -11.29 -12.41 -11.23
CA VAL A 80 -12.18 -13.56 -11.45
C VAL A 80 -12.37 -14.38 -10.18
N THR A 81 -11.35 -14.45 -9.32
CA THR A 81 -11.36 -15.26 -8.10
C THR A 81 -11.75 -14.47 -6.86
N PHE A 82 -11.57 -13.15 -6.84
CA PHE A 82 -12.07 -12.25 -5.79
C PHE A 82 -13.03 -11.22 -6.38
N THR A 83 -14.33 -11.37 -6.11
CA THR A 83 -15.39 -10.48 -6.60
C THR A 83 -16.16 -9.83 -5.46
N VAL A 84 -16.77 -8.67 -5.73
CA VAL A 84 -17.69 -7.97 -4.82
C VAL A 84 -18.91 -7.55 -5.62
N SER A 85 -20.11 -7.74 -5.06
CA SER A 85 -21.38 -7.42 -5.71
C SER A 85 -22.40 -6.81 -4.72
N SER A 86 -23.40 -6.10 -5.23
CA SER A 86 -24.59 -5.69 -4.46
C SER A 86 -25.85 -5.84 -5.33
N GLY A 87 -26.93 -6.36 -4.76
CA GLY A 87 -28.20 -6.56 -5.48
C GLY A 87 -28.11 -7.49 -6.71
N GLY A 88 -27.05 -8.29 -6.84
CA GLY A 88 -26.76 -9.09 -8.04
C GLY A 88 -26.05 -8.33 -9.17
N VAL A 89 -25.48 -7.16 -8.89
CA VAL A 89 -24.64 -6.37 -9.80
C VAL A 89 -23.20 -6.36 -9.28
N ASP A 90 -22.25 -6.72 -10.13
CA ASP A 90 -20.83 -6.71 -9.78
C ASP A 90 -20.28 -5.28 -9.65
N ILE A 91 -19.43 -5.08 -8.64
CA ILE A 91 -18.70 -3.84 -8.41
C ILE A 91 -17.34 -3.94 -9.10
N LEU A 92 -16.94 -2.87 -9.79
CA LEU A 92 -15.61 -2.81 -10.40
C LEU A 92 -14.56 -2.40 -9.37
N GLY A 93 -13.53 -3.22 -9.20
CA GLY A 93 -12.40 -2.98 -8.32
C GLY A 93 -11.14 -3.63 -8.85
N VAL A 94 -9.99 -3.18 -8.35
CA VAL A 94 -8.69 -3.79 -8.64
C VAL A 94 -8.38 -4.82 -7.56
N VAL A 95 -7.95 -6.01 -7.96
CA VAL A 95 -7.50 -7.06 -7.04
C VAL A 95 -5.98 -7.09 -6.97
N THR A 96 -5.44 -7.06 -5.75
CA THR A 96 -4.02 -7.28 -5.46
C THR A 96 -3.84 -8.31 -4.33
N TYR A 97 -2.64 -8.88 -4.24
CA TYR A 97 -2.27 -9.81 -3.17
C TYR A 97 -0.98 -9.36 -2.50
N ASP A 98 -1.04 -9.24 -1.19
CA ASP A 98 0.04 -8.89 -0.28
C ASP A 98 0.53 -10.17 0.41
N ALA A 99 1.52 -10.81 -0.22
CA ALA A 99 2.01 -12.14 0.17
C ALA A 99 2.61 -12.21 1.59
N PRO A 100 3.41 -11.23 2.07
CA PRO A 100 3.92 -11.22 3.45
C PRO A 100 2.83 -11.25 4.51
N ASN A 101 1.73 -10.53 4.29
CA ASN A 101 0.57 -10.54 5.17
C ASN A 101 -0.47 -11.63 4.82
N LYS A 102 -0.21 -12.50 3.83
CA LYS A 102 -1.16 -13.51 3.30
C LYS A 102 -2.54 -12.92 2.94
N LYS A 103 -2.57 -11.72 2.35
CA LYS A 103 -3.77 -10.87 2.30
C LYS A 103 -4.20 -10.56 0.86
N ALA A 104 -5.36 -11.08 0.45
CA ALA A 104 -6.03 -10.64 -0.77
C ALA A 104 -6.78 -9.34 -0.52
N ILE A 105 -6.71 -8.42 -1.48
CA ILE A 105 -7.23 -7.06 -1.35
C ILE A 105 -8.01 -6.71 -2.63
N PHE A 106 -9.27 -6.35 -2.47
CA PHE A 106 -10.13 -5.78 -3.50
C PHE A 106 -10.31 -4.29 -3.20
N ALA A 107 -9.90 -3.44 -4.13
CA ALA A 107 -10.01 -1.99 -4.03
C ALA A 107 -11.08 -1.46 -5.02
N PRO A 108 -12.29 -1.09 -4.55
CA PRO A 108 -13.34 -0.55 -5.42
C PRO A 108 -12.87 0.68 -6.20
N THR A 109 -13.14 0.71 -7.51
CA THR A 109 -12.71 1.82 -8.40
C THR A 109 -13.40 3.15 -8.09
N THR A 110 -14.60 3.09 -7.51
CA THR A 110 -15.40 4.21 -7.01
C THR A 110 -15.78 3.96 -5.56
N ASN A 111 -16.20 4.99 -4.82
CA ASN A 111 -16.81 4.78 -3.50
C ASN A 111 -18.04 3.86 -3.62
N LEU A 112 -18.24 3.02 -2.61
CA LEU A 112 -19.45 2.25 -2.42
C LEU A 112 -20.61 3.17 -2.03
N ASP A 113 -21.84 2.72 -2.26
CA ASP A 113 -23.05 3.42 -1.81
C ASP A 113 -23.21 3.29 -0.28
N TYR A 114 -23.76 4.32 0.36
CA TYR A 114 -24.04 4.30 1.80
C TYR A 114 -25.22 3.39 2.16
N VAL A 115 -25.22 2.87 3.39
CA VAL A 115 -26.28 2.01 3.97
C VAL A 115 -26.68 0.86 3.03
N THR A 116 -25.70 0.31 2.31
CA THR A 116 -25.89 -0.70 1.27
C THR A 116 -25.16 -1.98 1.64
N GLU A 117 -25.83 -3.12 1.44
CA GLU A 117 -25.25 -4.45 1.65
C GLU A 117 -24.42 -4.87 0.43
N TYR A 118 -23.18 -5.26 0.68
CA TYR A 118 -22.27 -5.83 -0.30
C TYR A 118 -21.93 -7.26 0.07
N THR A 119 -21.87 -8.14 -0.93
CA THR A 119 -21.39 -9.51 -0.80
C THR A 119 -20.06 -9.66 -1.51
N ALA A 120 -19.05 -10.12 -0.78
CA ALA A 120 -17.72 -10.43 -1.29
C ALA A 120 -17.53 -11.95 -1.35
N THR A 121 -16.86 -12.41 -2.40
CA THR A 121 -16.65 -13.83 -2.71
C THR A 121 -15.21 -14.07 -3.11
N LEU A 122 -14.55 -15.01 -2.43
CA LEU A 122 -13.34 -15.68 -2.91
C LEU A 122 -13.70 -17.09 -3.38
N SER A 123 -13.45 -17.40 -4.64
CA SER A 123 -13.90 -18.67 -5.24
C SER A 123 -12.90 -19.82 -5.06
N THR A 124 -13.34 -21.06 -5.33
CA THR A 124 -12.45 -22.24 -5.40
C THR A 124 -11.37 -22.18 -6.48
N GLY A 125 -11.25 -21.09 -7.25
CA GLY A 125 -10.14 -20.87 -8.18
C GLY A 125 -8.85 -20.33 -7.53
N VAL A 126 -8.87 -20.08 -6.22
CA VAL A 126 -7.67 -19.73 -5.44
C VAL A 126 -6.93 -20.99 -4.99
N GLU A 127 -5.61 -21.03 -5.19
CA GLU A 127 -4.78 -22.22 -4.94
C GLU A 127 -3.51 -21.87 -4.13
N THR A 128 -2.92 -22.86 -3.44
CA THR A 128 -1.52 -22.77 -2.96
C THR A 128 -0.53 -22.84 -4.11
N ILE A 129 0.74 -22.52 -3.86
CA ILE A 129 1.84 -22.73 -4.81
C ILE A 129 1.97 -24.21 -5.24
N GLY A 130 1.48 -25.15 -4.41
CA GLY A 130 1.33 -26.57 -4.73
C GLY A 130 0.19 -26.92 -5.71
N ASN A 131 -0.60 -25.95 -6.18
CA ASN A 131 -1.85 -26.14 -6.96
C ASN A 131 -2.96 -26.84 -6.13
N THR A 132 -2.99 -26.62 -4.81
CA THR A 132 -4.08 -27.10 -3.96
C THR A 132 -5.14 -26.02 -3.82
N ALA A 133 -6.28 -26.22 -4.49
CA ALA A 133 -7.41 -25.27 -4.49
C ALA A 133 -8.16 -25.18 -3.15
N MET A 134 -8.79 -24.03 -2.89
CA MET A 134 -9.80 -23.88 -1.83
C MET A 134 -10.93 -24.93 -2.00
N THR A 135 -11.42 -25.48 -0.90
CA THR A 135 -12.45 -26.55 -0.92
C THR A 135 -13.87 -26.05 -1.23
N GLU A 136 -14.17 -24.81 -0.82
CA GLU A 136 -15.46 -24.14 -1.04
C GLU A 136 -15.24 -22.64 -1.19
N ASP A 137 -16.18 -21.94 -1.84
CA ASP A 137 -16.15 -20.48 -1.96
C ASP A 137 -16.29 -19.83 -0.58
N LYS A 138 -15.39 -18.90 -0.24
CA LYS A 138 -15.55 -18.03 0.93
C LYS A 138 -16.44 -16.85 0.54
N VAL A 139 -17.68 -16.88 1.01
CA VAL A 139 -18.65 -15.77 0.85
C VAL A 139 -18.86 -15.05 2.18
N TRP A 140 -18.87 -13.73 2.17
CA TRP A 140 -19.26 -12.90 3.32
C TRP A 140 -19.97 -11.63 2.87
N ALA A 141 -20.80 -11.07 3.77
CA ALA A 141 -21.53 -9.83 3.50
C ALA A 141 -21.22 -8.76 4.55
N PHE A 142 -21.35 -7.49 4.19
CA PHE A 142 -21.22 -6.35 5.10
C PHE A 142 -22.11 -5.18 4.64
N THR A 143 -22.48 -4.30 5.56
CA THR A 143 -23.24 -3.08 5.27
C THR A 143 -22.37 -1.84 5.46
N THR A 144 -22.35 -0.95 4.46
CA THR A 144 -21.63 0.33 4.53
C THR A 144 -22.21 1.29 5.57
N ALA A 145 -21.41 2.27 5.98
CA ALA A 145 -21.82 3.33 6.89
C ALA A 145 -22.98 4.18 6.34
N ALA A 146 -23.62 4.93 7.24
CA ALA A 146 -24.45 6.06 6.85
C ALA A 146 -23.58 7.26 6.45
N ASP A 147 -24.11 8.11 5.56
CA ASP A 147 -23.44 9.35 5.15
C ASP A 147 -23.22 10.32 6.33
N GLY A 148 -22.24 11.20 6.18
CA GLY A 148 -21.90 12.25 7.14
C GLY A 148 -22.13 13.66 6.58
N ILE A 149 -21.69 14.66 7.33
CA ILE A 149 -21.59 16.03 6.83
C ILE A 149 -20.22 16.22 6.15
N GLY A 150 -20.22 16.88 5.00
CA GLY A 150 -19.01 17.25 4.26
C GLY A 150 -19.01 16.73 2.82
N PRO A 151 -17.88 16.85 2.09
CA PRO A 151 -17.74 16.30 0.74
C PRO A 151 -17.66 14.77 0.76
N ALA A 152 -18.06 14.12 -0.34
CA ALA A 152 -17.88 12.66 -0.48
C ALA A 152 -16.41 12.24 -0.21
N PRO A 153 -16.15 11.13 0.51
CA PRO A 153 -14.78 10.71 0.82
C PRO A 153 -13.87 10.58 -0.42
N VAL A 154 -12.57 10.84 -0.27
CA VAL A 154 -11.59 10.58 -1.33
C VAL A 154 -11.27 9.09 -1.36
N ASN A 155 -11.31 8.47 -2.54
CA ASN A 155 -10.98 7.05 -2.68
C ASN A 155 -9.47 6.87 -2.89
N LEU A 156 -8.80 6.31 -1.89
CA LEU A 156 -7.36 5.98 -1.94
C LEU A 156 -7.07 4.66 -2.65
N ARG A 157 -8.07 3.78 -2.82
CA ARG A 157 -7.94 2.44 -3.42
C ARG A 157 -6.72 1.68 -2.88
N THR A 158 -5.81 1.20 -3.73
CA THR A 158 -4.66 0.41 -3.28
C THR A 158 -3.59 1.23 -2.55
N ALA A 159 -3.60 2.57 -2.64
CA ALA A 159 -2.79 3.42 -1.77
C ALA A 159 -3.23 3.36 -0.30
N ALA A 160 -4.49 2.95 -0.02
CA ALA A 160 -4.98 2.69 1.34
C ALA A 160 -4.32 1.49 2.05
N ASN A 161 -3.43 0.77 1.38
CA ASN A 161 -2.66 -0.31 2.01
C ASN A 161 -1.41 0.22 2.73
N TYR A 162 -0.94 1.43 2.38
CA TYR A 162 0.35 1.96 2.86
C TYR A 162 0.16 3.12 3.84
N VAL A 163 0.90 3.09 4.96
CA VAL A 163 0.98 4.23 5.90
C VAL A 163 1.93 5.31 5.36
N ILE A 164 2.97 4.91 4.61
CA ILE A 164 3.85 5.81 3.87
C ILE A 164 3.97 5.27 2.44
N LEU A 165 3.67 6.10 1.44
CA LEU A 165 3.87 5.79 0.02
C LEU A 165 4.60 6.95 -0.64
N ALA A 166 5.75 6.69 -1.26
CA ALA A 166 6.55 7.72 -1.92
C ALA A 166 7.03 7.28 -3.31
N LYS A 167 7.57 8.23 -4.09
CA LYS A 167 8.04 7.96 -5.46
C LYS A 167 9.56 7.99 -5.64
N THR A 168 10.28 8.82 -4.88
CA THR A 168 11.71 9.10 -5.12
C THR A 168 12.63 8.69 -3.97
N ALA A 169 12.21 8.83 -2.72
CA ALA A 169 12.95 8.34 -1.55
C ALA A 169 12.08 8.26 -0.30
N ILE A 170 12.46 7.42 0.67
CA ILE A 170 11.95 7.46 2.04
C ILE A 170 13.16 7.41 2.98
N SER A 171 13.31 8.37 3.87
CA SER A 171 14.45 8.43 4.79
C SER A 171 14.00 8.57 6.24
N THR A 172 14.78 7.99 7.16
CA THR A 172 14.64 8.19 8.60
C THR A 172 15.99 8.54 9.21
N VAL A 173 16.04 9.55 10.08
CA VAL A 173 17.05 9.64 11.14
C VAL A 173 16.53 8.75 12.28
N PRO A 174 17.17 7.60 12.54
CA PRO A 174 16.61 6.56 13.39
C PRO A 174 16.82 6.86 14.88
N ASP A 175 15.94 6.42 15.78
CA ASP A 175 14.82 5.49 15.53
C ASP A 175 13.47 6.24 15.37
N SER A 176 12.79 5.98 14.24
CA SER A 176 11.36 6.29 14.05
C SER A 176 10.48 5.09 14.43
N ILE A 177 9.18 5.29 14.66
CA ILE A 177 8.20 4.25 15.00
C ILE A 177 7.04 4.30 14.00
N ILE A 178 6.94 3.31 13.12
CA ILE A 178 5.92 3.25 12.07
C ILE A 178 5.03 2.02 12.27
N THR A 179 3.71 2.21 12.18
CA THR A 179 2.72 1.13 12.23
C THR A 179 1.91 1.12 10.93
N GLY A 180 2.08 0.05 10.16
CA GLY A 180 1.59 -0.09 8.79
C GLY A 180 2.71 -0.21 7.76
N ASP A 181 2.33 -0.51 6.52
CA ASP A 181 3.25 -0.85 5.43
C ASP A 181 3.80 0.37 4.69
N ILE A 182 5.05 0.28 4.21
CA ILE A 182 5.78 1.35 3.53
C ILE A 182 6.02 0.97 2.07
N GLY A 183 5.66 1.84 1.12
CA GLY A 183 5.84 1.63 -0.32
C GLY A 183 6.72 2.69 -0.99
N LEU A 184 7.61 2.28 -1.89
CA LEU A 184 8.42 3.18 -2.73
C LEU A 184 8.42 2.73 -4.19
N SER A 185 7.90 3.56 -5.10
CA SER A 185 7.93 3.27 -6.55
C SER A 185 7.77 4.54 -7.40
N PRO A 186 8.54 4.74 -8.48
CA PRO A 186 9.39 3.76 -9.17
C PRO A 186 10.83 3.66 -8.64
N ALA A 187 11.19 4.37 -7.57
CA ALA A 187 12.52 4.24 -6.98
C ALA A 187 12.76 2.85 -6.36
N ALA A 188 14.01 2.41 -6.42
CA ALA A 188 14.48 1.13 -5.90
C ALA A 188 14.67 1.17 -4.38
N GLU A 189 14.78 -0.01 -3.75
CA GLU A 189 14.94 -0.18 -2.30
C GLU A 189 16.10 0.63 -1.72
N SER A 190 17.19 0.80 -2.48
CA SER A 190 18.35 1.63 -2.11
C SER A 190 18.05 3.11 -1.81
N TYR A 191 16.84 3.60 -2.13
CA TYR A 191 16.34 4.93 -1.77
C TYR A 191 15.46 4.95 -0.51
N MET A 192 15.23 3.79 0.12
CA MET A 192 14.85 3.68 1.52
C MET A 192 16.13 3.75 2.37
N THR A 193 16.23 4.70 3.29
CA THR A 193 17.49 4.97 4.01
C THR A 193 17.29 5.21 5.50
N GLY A 194 18.24 4.73 6.32
CA GLY A 194 18.19 4.83 7.79
C GLY A 194 17.37 3.74 8.50
N PHE A 195 16.60 2.94 7.77
CA PHE A 195 15.72 1.91 8.34
C PHE A 195 16.43 0.67 8.88
N SER A 196 17.72 0.46 8.56
CA SER A 196 18.45 -0.79 8.87
C SER A 196 17.69 -2.03 8.39
N GLN A 197 17.29 -2.02 7.12
CA GLN A 197 16.49 -3.07 6.49
C GLN A 197 17.15 -4.45 6.58
N THR A 198 16.30 -5.47 6.66
CA THR A 198 16.64 -6.87 6.41
C THR A 198 15.74 -7.39 5.29
N ASP A 199 16.36 -7.59 4.13
CA ASP A 199 15.72 -7.97 2.88
C ASP A 199 15.14 -9.39 2.95
N ALA A 200 14.00 -9.58 2.29
CA ALA A 200 13.32 -10.86 2.12
C ALA A 200 12.77 -11.00 0.68
N THR A 201 12.14 -12.13 0.37
CA THR A 201 11.59 -12.37 -0.97
C THR A 201 10.34 -11.53 -1.22
N GLY A 202 10.52 -10.37 -1.85
CA GLY A 202 9.43 -9.48 -2.29
C GLY A 202 9.08 -8.35 -1.32
N TYR A 203 9.82 -8.20 -0.23
CA TYR A 203 9.63 -7.22 0.83
C TYR A 203 10.92 -7.12 1.67
N ALA A 204 11.00 -6.13 2.54
CA ALA A 204 11.99 -6.07 3.61
C ALA A 204 11.33 -5.77 4.95
N THR A 205 12.12 -5.95 6.02
CA THR A 205 11.69 -5.72 7.41
C THR A 205 12.62 -4.72 8.10
N SER A 206 12.11 -4.04 9.13
CA SER A 206 12.89 -3.14 9.99
C SER A 206 12.32 -3.17 11.40
N PHE A 207 13.17 -3.02 12.42
CA PHE A 207 12.71 -2.87 13.81
C PHE A 207 11.95 -1.54 14.06
N GLN A 208 12.07 -0.57 13.15
CA GLN A 208 11.34 0.70 13.18
C GLN A 208 9.92 0.58 12.58
N VAL A 209 9.57 -0.54 11.96
CA VAL A 209 8.33 -0.71 11.17
C VAL A 209 7.56 -1.94 11.66
N ASN A 210 6.42 -1.71 12.30
CA ASN A 210 5.41 -2.73 12.56
C ASN A 210 4.54 -2.90 11.30
N GLY A 211 5.09 -3.65 10.35
CA GLY A 211 4.64 -3.79 8.97
C GLY A 211 5.82 -4.19 8.08
N PHE A 212 5.68 -4.05 6.76
CA PHE A 212 6.73 -4.38 5.80
C PHE A 212 7.12 -3.18 4.93
N LEU A 213 8.34 -3.24 4.38
CA LEU A 213 8.85 -2.28 3.42
C LEU A 213 8.83 -2.90 2.02
N TYR A 214 8.30 -2.16 1.04
CA TYR A 214 8.11 -2.63 -0.33
C TYR A 214 8.69 -1.62 -1.33
N ALA A 215 9.51 -2.07 -2.28
CA ALA A 215 10.16 -1.23 -3.29
C ALA A 215 9.97 -1.75 -4.73
N ALA A 216 10.16 -0.87 -5.72
CA ALA A 216 9.85 -1.16 -7.13
C ALA A 216 10.74 -2.23 -7.79
N ASP A 217 11.94 -2.49 -7.27
CA ASP A 217 12.87 -3.52 -7.75
C ASP A 217 12.65 -4.91 -7.10
N MET A 218 11.68 -5.02 -6.19
CA MET A 218 11.29 -6.29 -5.57
C MET A 218 10.46 -7.17 -6.52
N VAL A 219 10.53 -8.49 -6.28
CA VAL A 219 9.85 -9.52 -7.07
C VAL A 219 8.32 -9.35 -7.06
N THR A 220 7.69 -9.63 -8.21
CA THR A 220 6.24 -9.69 -8.41
C THR A 220 5.56 -10.60 -7.36
N PRO A 221 4.42 -10.22 -6.77
CA PRO A 221 3.52 -9.13 -7.15
C PRO A 221 3.91 -7.72 -6.66
N THR A 222 4.95 -7.56 -5.83
CA THR A 222 5.25 -6.28 -5.16
C THR A 222 5.44 -5.10 -6.11
N SER A 223 6.30 -5.25 -7.12
CA SER A 223 6.58 -4.20 -8.11
C SER A 223 5.34 -3.75 -8.90
N SER A 224 4.45 -4.67 -9.26
CA SER A 224 3.16 -4.38 -9.90
C SER A 224 2.17 -3.72 -8.92
N ASN A 225 2.04 -4.25 -7.70
CA ASN A 225 1.17 -3.68 -6.66
C ASN A 225 1.53 -2.23 -6.35
N LEU A 226 2.82 -1.92 -6.21
CA LEU A 226 3.30 -0.56 -5.97
C LEU A 226 3.05 0.39 -7.16
N THR A 227 3.15 -0.12 -8.39
CA THR A 227 2.82 0.67 -9.59
C THR A 227 1.35 1.08 -9.58
N THR A 228 0.45 0.15 -9.24
CA THR A 228 -0.99 0.44 -9.05
C THR A 228 -1.21 1.43 -7.90
N ALA A 229 -0.60 1.20 -6.73
CA ALA A 229 -0.77 2.06 -5.56
C ALA A 229 -0.31 3.50 -5.79
N VAL A 230 0.80 3.70 -6.52
CA VAL A 230 1.27 5.04 -6.89
C VAL A 230 0.32 5.71 -7.89
N SER A 231 -0.23 4.96 -8.85
CA SER A 231 -1.25 5.51 -9.77
C SER A 231 -2.55 5.86 -9.03
N ASP A 232 -2.97 5.05 -8.07
CA ASP A 232 -4.14 5.33 -7.23
C ASP A 232 -3.92 6.54 -6.32
N MET A 233 -2.71 6.73 -5.78
CA MET A 233 -2.32 7.95 -5.05
C MET A 233 -2.41 9.20 -5.92
N GLU A 234 -1.94 9.14 -7.18
CA GLU A 234 -2.04 10.26 -8.13
C GLU A 234 -3.50 10.57 -8.50
N LEU A 235 -4.34 9.54 -8.62
CA LEU A 235 -5.78 9.70 -8.86
C LEU A 235 -6.51 10.27 -7.65
N ALA A 236 -6.18 9.82 -6.43
CA ALA A 236 -6.70 10.39 -5.19
C ALA A 236 -6.29 11.87 -5.00
N TYR A 237 -5.03 12.21 -5.30
CA TYR A 237 -4.55 13.60 -5.32
C TYR A 237 -5.36 14.45 -6.31
N THR A 238 -5.56 13.93 -7.52
CA THR A 238 -6.29 14.63 -8.60
C THR A 238 -7.78 14.81 -8.26
N ASP A 239 -8.40 13.81 -7.65
CA ASP A 239 -9.78 13.88 -7.12
C ASP A 239 -9.89 14.95 -6.02
N ALA A 240 -9.03 14.89 -5.00
CA ALA A 240 -9.02 15.84 -3.90
C ALA A 240 -8.77 17.28 -4.36
N ALA A 241 -7.81 17.50 -5.27
CA ALA A 241 -7.51 18.81 -5.87
C ALA A 241 -8.62 19.30 -6.82
N GLY A 242 -9.33 18.37 -7.46
CA GLY A 242 -10.39 18.61 -8.44
C GLY A 242 -11.76 18.92 -7.85
N ARG A 243 -11.95 18.73 -6.53
CA ARG A 243 -13.22 19.11 -5.86
C ARG A 243 -13.51 20.60 -6.08
N SER A 244 -14.77 20.93 -6.33
CA SER A 244 -15.22 22.28 -6.67
C SER A 244 -16.25 22.78 -5.66
N THR A 245 -16.58 24.08 -5.73
CA THR A 245 -17.46 24.78 -4.78
C THR A 245 -17.06 24.57 -3.31
N PRO A 246 -15.91 25.10 -2.87
CA PRO A 246 -15.51 25.02 -1.46
C PRO A 246 -16.50 25.78 -0.57
N ASP A 247 -16.75 25.25 0.62
CA ASP A 247 -17.52 25.88 1.69
C ASP A 247 -16.77 27.10 2.24
N GLU A 248 -15.44 26.98 2.35
CA GLU A 248 -14.53 28.01 2.87
C GLU A 248 -13.37 28.29 1.91
N LEU A 249 -13.12 29.56 1.61
CA LEU A 249 -12.07 30.01 0.68
C LEU A 249 -11.10 30.98 1.37
N ASN A 250 -9.81 30.63 1.38
CA ASN A 250 -8.73 31.39 1.99
C ASN A 250 -8.97 31.72 3.49
N LEU A 251 -9.59 30.79 4.23
CA LEU A 251 -9.86 30.92 5.66
C LEU A 251 -8.57 31.26 6.44
N GLY A 252 -8.67 32.19 7.40
CA GLY A 252 -7.52 32.66 8.17
C GLY A 252 -6.44 33.39 7.36
N SER A 253 -6.67 33.65 6.06
CA SER A 253 -5.62 34.09 5.11
C SER A 253 -4.42 33.14 5.03
N GLY A 254 -4.63 31.85 5.32
CA GLY A 254 -3.61 30.81 5.36
C GLY A 254 -3.17 30.40 6.77
N GLU A 255 -3.30 31.25 7.79
CA GLU A 255 -3.01 30.84 9.18
C GLU A 255 -4.28 30.28 9.84
N ILE A 256 -4.27 28.99 10.19
CA ILE A 256 -5.44 28.29 10.72
C ILE A 256 -5.29 27.86 12.20
N GLY A 257 -4.16 28.16 12.84
CA GLY A 257 -3.96 27.90 14.26
C GLY A 257 -4.99 28.62 15.14
N GLY A 258 -5.47 27.92 16.17
CA GLY A 258 -6.53 28.40 17.07
C GLY A 258 -7.95 28.34 16.49
N LEU A 259 -8.13 27.88 15.24
CA LEU A 259 -9.45 27.68 14.65
C LEU A 259 -10.06 26.32 15.02
N SER A 260 -11.39 26.23 14.88
CA SER A 260 -12.13 24.99 14.97
C SER A 260 -12.83 24.73 13.63
N LEU A 261 -12.39 23.69 12.92
CA LEU A 261 -12.75 23.38 11.55
C LEU A 261 -13.87 22.34 11.53
N VAL A 262 -15.05 22.76 11.08
CA VAL A 262 -16.24 21.92 10.91
C VAL A 262 -16.16 21.13 9.59
N PRO A 263 -16.96 20.07 9.37
CA PRO A 263 -16.89 19.26 8.16
C PRO A 263 -17.16 20.09 6.90
N GLY A 264 -16.43 19.82 5.82
CA GLY A 264 -16.52 20.63 4.60
C GLY A 264 -15.32 20.54 3.66
N LEU A 265 -15.45 21.19 2.51
CA LEU A 265 -14.40 21.42 1.54
C LEU A 265 -13.80 22.82 1.72
N TYR A 266 -12.53 22.87 2.07
CA TYR A 266 -11.77 24.10 2.28
C TYR A 266 -10.76 24.28 1.14
N LYS A 267 -10.55 25.53 0.72
CA LYS A 267 -9.56 25.84 -0.32
C LYS A 267 -8.70 27.05 0.03
N TRP A 268 -7.39 26.91 -0.18
CA TRP A 268 -6.44 28.02 -0.20
C TRP A 268 -5.77 28.13 -1.56
N THR A 269 -5.61 29.36 -2.05
CA THR A 269 -4.81 29.72 -3.23
C THR A 269 -3.40 30.17 -2.83
N SER A 270 -2.89 29.63 -1.72
CA SER A 270 -1.65 29.98 -1.04
C SER A 270 -1.23 28.84 -0.12
N SER A 271 -0.01 28.93 0.43
CA SER A 271 0.40 28.10 1.57
C SER A 271 -0.50 28.30 2.80
N VAL A 272 -0.51 27.31 3.68
CA VAL A 272 -1.24 27.26 4.95
C VAL A 272 -0.26 26.99 6.10
N SER A 273 -0.47 27.65 7.24
CA SER A 273 0.31 27.47 8.46
C SER A 273 -0.58 27.20 9.68
N ILE A 274 -0.05 26.38 10.59
CA ILE A 274 -0.63 26.06 11.90
C ILE A 274 0.38 26.54 12.96
N GLY A 275 0.25 27.82 13.34
CA GLY A 275 1.09 28.51 14.32
C GLY A 275 0.57 28.45 15.77
N SER A 276 -0.49 27.68 16.00
CA SER A 276 -1.02 27.23 17.30
C SER A 276 -1.98 26.06 17.07
N ASP A 277 -2.36 25.31 18.11
CA ASP A 277 -3.23 24.12 17.98
C ASP A 277 -4.49 24.40 17.15
N VAL A 278 -4.83 23.50 16.24
CA VAL A 278 -6.04 23.60 15.41
C VAL A 278 -6.96 22.41 15.71
N THR A 279 -8.25 22.67 15.91
CA THR A 279 -9.21 21.59 16.20
C THR A 279 -10.01 21.25 14.96
N ILE A 280 -10.11 19.98 14.61
CA ILE A 280 -11.05 19.45 13.60
C ILE A 280 -12.20 18.80 14.36
N THR A 281 -13.43 19.28 14.15
CA THR A 281 -14.59 18.89 14.97
C THR A 281 -15.80 18.51 14.14
N GLY A 282 -16.31 17.29 14.36
CA GLY A 282 -17.49 16.74 13.68
C GLY A 282 -17.80 15.33 14.16
N GLY A 283 -18.78 14.69 13.54
CA GLY A 283 -19.15 13.30 13.81
C GLY A 283 -18.19 12.27 13.20
N ALA A 284 -18.43 11.00 13.50
CA ALA A 284 -17.56 9.89 13.08
C ALA A 284 -17.57 9.60 11.58
N ASN A 285 -18.64 9.95 10.87
CA ASN A 285 -18.76 9.74 9.42
C ASN A 285 -18.57 11.03 8.62
N ASP A 286 -18.39 12.16 9.31
CA ASP A 286 -18.17 13.46 8.68
C ASP A 286 -16.79 13.52 8.02
N THR A 287 -16.63 14.41 7.04
CA THR A 287 -15.45 14.47 6.16
C THR A 287 -14.88 15.88 6.02
N TRP A 288 -13.56 15.93 5.81
CA TRP A 288 -12.81 17.15 5.57
C TRP A 288 -11.88 16.98 4.37
N ILE A 289 -11.91 17.95 3.46
CA ILE A 289 -10.93 18.04 2.38
C ILE A 289 -10.34 19.45 2.39
N PHE A 290 -9.03 19.54 2.64
CA PHE A 290 -8.25 20.76 2.62
C PHE A 290 -7.42 20.81 1.34
N GLN A 291 -7.76 21.70 0.41
CA GLN A 291 -7.02 21.94 -0.83
C GLN A 291 -6.05 23.11 -0.65
N ILE A 292 -4.74 22.87 -0.81
CA ILE A 292 -3.70 23.86 -0.55
C ILE A 292 -2.82 24.03 -1.80
N ASP A 293 -2.99 25.15 -2.49
CA ASP A 293 -2.19 25.58 -3.66
C ASP A 293 -0.88 26.26 -3.21
N GLY A 294 -0.10 25.54 -2.41
CA GLY A 294 1.10 26.00 -1.73
C GLY A 294 1.57 24.97 -0.71
N ASP A 295 2.43 25.39 0.23
CA ASP A 295 2.97 24.53 1.28
C ASP A 295 2.00 24.41 2.48
N LEU A 296 2.13 23.36 3.28
CA LEU A 296 1.46 23.19 4.56
C LEU A 296 2.50 23.02 5.68
N GLY A 297 2.51 23.92 6.67
CA GLY A 297 3.43 23.84 7.81
C GLY A 297 2.73 23.84 9.16
N ILE A 298 3.01 22.87 10.02
CA ILE A 298 2.68 22.95 11.46
C ILE A 298 3.92 23.29 12.29
N GLY A 299 3.77 24.27 13.18
CA GLY A 299 4.86 24.72 14.06
C GLY A 299 5.26 23.68 15.12
N ASN A 300 6.41 23.90 15.75
CA ASN A 300 6.93 23.00 16.77
C ASN A 300 6.00 22.91 17.99
N GLY A 301 5.67 21.68 18.39
CA GLY A 301 4.88 21.40 19.60
C GLY A 301 3.42 21.88 19.54
N PHE A 302 2.86 22.05 18.34
CA PHE A 302 1.43 22.28 18.14
C PHE A 302 0.74 21.04 17.58
N ASP A 303 -0.55 20.92 17.87
CA ASP A 303 -1.34 19.72 17.55
C ASP A 303 -2.50 20.02 16.60
N VAL A 304 -2.75 19.11 15.67
CA VAL A 304 -4.06 18.93 15.03
C VAL A 304 -4.90 18.05 15.96
N ILE A 305 -5.96 18.60 16.54
CA ILE A 305 -6.77 17.96 17.58
C ILE A 305 -8.10 17.48 17.00
N LEU A 306 -8.47 16.21 17.19
CA LEU A 306 -9.79 15.69 16.80
C LEU A 306 -10.82 15.85 17.92
N ALA A 307 -12.02 16.31 17.58
CA ALA A 307 -13.13 16.51 18.52
C ALA A 307 -14.49 16.09 17.92
N GLY A 308 -15.49 15.88 18.79
CA GLY A 308 -16.87 15.53 18.40
C GLY A 308 -17.10 14.09 17.94
N GLY A 309 -16.03 13.36 17.61
CA GLY A 309 -16.07 12.03 16.99
C GLY A 309 -15.32 11.95 15.65
N ALA A 310 -14.79 13.06 15.14
CA ALA A 310 -13.97 13.12 13.93
C ALA A 310 -12.85 12.07 13.93
N GLN A 311 -12.54 11.51 12.76
CA GLN A 311 -11.56 10.43 12.59
C GLN A 311 -10.56 10.77 11.48
N ALA A 312 -9.26 10.53 11.71
CA ALA A 312 -8.18 10.75 10.72
C ALA A 312 -8.47 10.19 9.32
N LYS A 313 -9.06 8.99 9.24
CA LYS A 313 -9.41 8.34 7.96
C LYS A 313 -10.37 9.15 7.07
N ASN A 314 -11.10 10.13 7.62
CA ASN A 314 -12.03 10.97 6.88
C ASN A 314 -11.48 12.39 6.59
N ILE A 315 -10.23 12.66 6.99
CA ILE A 315 -9.59 13.96 6.87
C ILE A 315 -8.51 13.87 5.80
N VAL A 316 -8.62 14.69 4.74
CA VAL A 316 -7.69 14.67 3.61
C VAL A 316 -7.07 16.04 3.41
N TRP A 317 -5.74 16.08 3.39
CA TRP A 317 -4.92 17.24 3.11
C TRP A 317 -4.28 17.07 1.73
N GLN A 318 -4.80 17.77 0.73
CA GLN A 318 -4.20 17.83 -0.61
C GLN A 318 -3.29 19.06 -0.68
N VAL A 319 -2.00 18.85 -0.92
CA VAL A 319 -0.98 19.90 -0.86
C VAL A 319 -0.13 19.90 -2.12
N ALA A 320 -0.09 21.03 -2.82
CA ALA A 320 0.66 21.21 -4.05
C ALA A 320 2.15 21.53 -3.81
N GLY A 321 2.48 22.16 -2.68
CA GLY A 321 3.84 22.43 -2.20
C GLY A 321 4.39 21.32 -1.31
N GLU A 322 5.23 21.69 -0.34
CA GLU A 322 5.77 20.81 0.71
C GLU A 322 4.78 20.66 1.88
N VAL A 323 4.85 19.53 2.60
CA VAL A 323 4.28 19.40 3.95
C VAL A 323 5.40 19.29 4.98
N SER A 324 5.40 20.16 5.97
CA SER A 324 6.41 20.20 7.04
C SER A 324 5.77 20.11 8.43
N MET A 325 6.15 19.11 9.21
CA MET A 325 5.68 18.90 10.58
C MET A 325 6.80 19.23 11.56
N GLY A 326 6.60 20.28 12.35
CA GLY A 326 7.60 20.81 13.29
C GLY A 326 8.01 19.84 14.40
N THR A 327 9.13 20.12 15.05
CA THR A 327 9.65 19.30 16.16
C THR A 327 8.59 19.09 17.23
N GLY A 328 8.26 17.83 17.53
CA GLY A 328 7.29 17.47 18.56
C GLY A 328 5.82 17.83 18.26
N SER A 329 5.44 18.19 17.03
CA SER A 329 4.04 18.43 16.66
C SER A 329 3.23 17.14 16.53
N HIS A 330 1.91 17.20 16.72
CA HIS A 330 0.99 16.12 16.37
C HIS A 330 0.13 16.46 15.15
N PHE A 331 -0.06 15.49 14.24
CA PHE A 331 -0.82 15.67 13.00
C PHE A 331 -1.83 14.54 12.76
N GLU A 332 -3.00 14.90 12.23
CA GLU A 332 -4.13 13.99 12.06
C GLU A 332 -4.64 14.02 10.61
N GLY A 333 -4.73 12.85 9.98
CA GLY A 333 -5.34 12.67 8.66
C GLY A 333 -4.42 12.17 7.55
N ILE A 334 -4.99 12.08 6.34
CA ILE A 334 -4.33 11.57 5.14
C ILE A 334 -3.71 12.74 4.38
N VAL A 335 -2.39 12.71 4.17
CA VAL A 335 -1.65 13.71 3.40
C VAL A 335 -1.40 13.21 1.99
N LEU A 336 -1.97 13.89 1.00
CA LEU A 336 -1.73 13.72 -0.44
C LEU A 336 -0.86 14.89 -0.93
N CYS A 337 0.45 14.71 -0.90
CA CYS A 337 1.44 15.75 -1.23
C CYS A 337 2.00 15.57 -2.65
N GLN A 338 2.04 16.66 -3.42
CA GLN A 338 2.65 16.67 -4.76
C GLN A 338 4.19 16.72 -4.73
N THR A 339 4.77 17.27 -3.67
CA THR A 339 6.24 17.34 -3.51
C THR A 339 6.70 16.43 -2.39
N GLN A 340 7.27 16.97 -1.32
CA GLN A 340 7.88 16.23 -0.22
C GLN A 340 7.09 16.38 1.08
N ILE A 341 7.27 15.41 1.98
CA ILE A 341 6.75 15.47 3.34
C ILE A 341 7.91 15.31 4.32
N VAL A 342 8.06 16.25 5.25
CA VAL A 342 9.12 16.27 6.26
C VAL A 342 8.49 16.21 7.65
N MET A 343 8.84 15.18 8.43
CA MET A 343 8.56 15.09 9.86
C MET A 343 9.85 15.35 10.64
N ASN A 344 9.93 16.51 11.28
CA ASN A 344 11.08 16.89 12.11
C ASN A 344 11.07 16.11 13.44
N THR A 345 12.17 16.23 14.20
CA THR A 345 12.45 15.47 15.43
C THR A 345 11.22 15.23 16.29
N SER A 346 10.83 13.96 16.47
CA SER A 346 9.74 13.53 17.34
C SER A 346 8.35 14.09 16.99
N ALA A 347 8.13 14.57 15.76
CA ALA A 347 6.78 14.78 15.24
C ALA A 347 6.02 13.45 15.18
N SER A 348 4.70 13.51 15.35
CA SER A 348 3.83 12.32 15.39
C SER A 348 2.60 12.48 14.52
N MET A 349 2.11 11.36 13.97
CA MET A 349 0.95 11.31 13.09
C MET A 349 0.05 10.11 13.39
N ASN A 350 -1.27 10.34 13.40
CA ASN A 350 -2.27 9.32 13.07
C ASN A 350 -2.80 9.63 11.67
N GLY A 351 -2.42 8.84 10.66
CA GLY A 351 -2.59 9.29 9.28
C GLY A 351 -1.85 8.47 8.24
N ARG A 352 -1.67 9.08 7.06
CA ARG A 352 -0.90 8.51 5.95
C ARG A 352 -0.07 9.60 5.27
N LEU A 353 1.14 9.24 4.86
CA LEU A 353 2.08 10.12 4.15
C LEU A 353 2.20 9.64 2.70
N LEU A 354 1.41 10.23 1.80
CA LEU A 354 1.34 9.85 0.40
C LEU A 354 1.97 10.96 -0.46
N ALA A 355 3.24 10.78 -0.83
CA ALA A 355 4.07 11.81 -1.47
C ALA A 355 4.45 11.47 -2.92
N GLN A 356 4.21 12.38 -3.85
CA GLN A 356 4.65 12.22 -5.25
C GLN A 356 6.16 12.49 -5.45
N SER A 357 6.91 12.86 -4.41
CA SER A 357 8.38 12.75 -4.39
C SER A 357 8.89 11.93 -3.19
N ASN A 358 9.35 12.56 -2.12
CA ASN A 358 10.03 11.92 -0.99
C ASN A 358 9.34 12.15 0.35
N VAL A 359 9.62 11.26 1.30
CA VAL A 359 9.26 11.42 2.71
C VAL A 359 10.53 11.36 3.56
N ALA A 360 10.73 12.34 4.44
CA ALA A 360 11.85 12.40 5.36
C ALA A 360 11.35 12.43 6.80
N LEU A 361 11.87 11.54 7.64
CA LEU A 361 11.50 11.37 9.04
C LEU A 361 12.71 11.62 9.94
N ASP A 362 12.48 12.19 11.11
CA ASP A 362 13.49 12.35 12.17
C ASP A 362 12.88 11.96 13.52
N HIS A 363 13.27 10.81 14.06
CA HIS A 363 12.69 10.23 15.28
C HIS A 363 11.15 10.24 15.33
N ALA A 364 10.50 10.11 14.17
CA ALA A 364 9.08 10.40 14.00
C ALA A 364 8.20 9.20 14.35
N THR A 365 6.94 9.44 14.70
CA THR A 365 5.94 8.38 14.88
C THR A 365 4.84 8.47 13.83
N VAL A 366 4.57 7.41 13.09
CA VAL A 366 3.52 7.39 12.05
C VAL A 366 2.64 6.15 12.24
N THR A 367 1.38 6.35 12.59
CA THR A 367 0.40 5.28 12.82
C THR A 367 -0.67 5.35 11.75
N ASN A 368 -0.87 4.24 11.02
CA ASN A 368 -2.01 4.09 10.10
C ASN A 368 -3.33 4.34 10.85
N PRO A 369 -4.26 5.19 10.37
CA PRO A 369 -5.54 5.41 11.04
C PRO A 369 -6.30 4.10 11.22
N ALA A 370 -6.90 3.94 12.40
CA ALA A 370 -7.81 2.82 12.67
C ALA A 370 -8.99 2.85 11.67
N LEU A 371 -9.31 1.67 11.14
CA LEU A 371 -10.37 1.47 10.13
C LEU A 371 -11.78 1.49 10.71
#